data_AF-A0A7Y5G4P0-F1
#
_entry.id   AF-A0A7Y5G4P0-F1
#
_cell.length_a   1.000
_cell.length_b   1.000
_cell.length_c   1.000
_cell.angle_alpha   90.00
_cell.angle_beta   90.00
_cell.angle_gamma   90.00
#
_symmetry.space_group_name_H-M   'P 1'
#
loop_
_entity.id
_entity.type
_entity.pdbx_description
1 polymer ?
#
loop_
_entity_poly.entity_id
_entity_poly.type
_entity_poly.pdbx_seq_one_letter_code
_entity_poly.pdbx_strand_id
1 'polypeptide(L)'
;MPWANLLVVYPVETLYALANHRADAVAAEIFKLLLVLTDHHYHVDVVSDSIFTKGIWKDQQFILDQNVYEAVIFPYAEILSEAAAIIQQNGAGQTLYAFNEPHKLANGPSVALPIDHRAKNAEEVLSWLQEKPRLRPVIAPDHSWISLTRMPEQTIVTLAPSRRGYHYEGEIVWGDKAATISRCANLSRVNFSGGE
;
A
#
# COMPACT_ATOMS: atom_id res chain seq x y z
N MET A 1 5.79 -8.54 -13.79
CA MET A 1 6.37 -7.93 -12.57
C MET A 1 5.43 -8.24 -11.41
N PRO A 2 5.88 -8.13 -10.14
CA PRO A 2 4.97 -8.16 -9.01
C PRO A 2 3.84 -7.17 -9.21
N TRP A 3 2.62 -7.61 -8.94
CA TRP A 3 1.40 -6.82 -9.01
C TRP A 3 1.17 -6.16 -7.65
N ALA A 4 0.75 -4.90 -7.70
CA ALA A 4 0.32 -4.11 -6.55
C ALA A 4 -0.97 -3.38 -6.90
N ASN A 5 -1.83 -3.19 -5.90
CA ASN A 5 -3.07 -2.42 -6.04
C ASN A 5 -3.33 -1.47 -4.87
N LEU A 6 -2.37 -1.37 -3.95
CA LEU A 6 -2.31 -0.35 -2.91
C LEU A 6 -1.10 0.53 -3.17
N LEU A 7 -1.31 1.84 -3.25
CA LEU A 7 -0.22 2.81 -3.43
C LEU A 7 0.02 3.56 -2.13
N VAL A 8 1.27 3.66 -1.68
CA VAL A 8 1.68 4.55 -0.59
C VAL A 8 2.50 5.69 -1.18
N VAL A 9 2.07 6.94 -0.92
CA VAL A 9 2.80 8.14 -1.36
C VAL A 9 3.71 8.59 -0.24
N TYR A 10 5.02 8.40 -0.42
CA TYR A 10 6.03 8.76 0.56
C TYR A 10 6.10 10.30 0.70
N PRO A 11 5.97 10.85 1.92
CA PRO A 11 5.75 12.28 2.15
C PRO A 11 7.07 13.06 2.16
N VAL A 12 7.77 13.07 1.02
CA VAL A 12 9.09 13.71 0.86
C VAL A 12 9.05 15.18 1.27
N GLU A 13 8.01 15.92 0.86
CA GLU A 13 7.85 17.35 1.17
C GLU A 13 7.68 17.60 2.68
N THR A 14 6.90 16.77 3.37
CA THR A 14 6.76 16.85 4.84
C THR A 14 8.11 16.61 5.52
N LEU A 15 8.88 15.60 5.08
CA LEU A 15 10.19 15.30 5.66
C LEU A 15 11.17 16.47 5.46
N TYR A 16 11.20 17.08 4.27
CA TYR A 16 12.03 18.23 3.98
C TYR A 16 11.66 19.46 4.81
N ALA A 17 10.38 19.68 5.10
CA ALA A 17 9.99 20.80 5.94
C ALA A 17 10.27 20.58 7.44
N LEU A 18 10.24 19.32 7.90
CA LEU A 18 10.65 19.00 9.27
C LEU A 18 12.16 19.22 9.44
N ALA A 19 12.98 18.70 8.52
CA ALA A 19 14.45 18.85 8.47
C ALA A 19 15.18 18.68 9.83
N ASN A 20 14.64 17.86 10.73
CA ASN A 20 15.19 17.60 12.07
C ASN A 20 14.84 16.18 12.54
N HIS A 21 15.17 15.83 13.78
CA HIS A 21 14.90 14.52 14.39
C HIS A 21 13.45 14.02 14.28
N ARG A 22 12.47 14.91 14.08
CA ARG A 22 11.08 14.54 13.81
C ARG A 22 10.92 13.85 12.46
N ALA A 23 11.72 14.21 11.45
CA ALA A 23 11.72 13.54 10.15
C ALA A 23 12.14 12.06 10.29
N ASP A 24 13.12 11.77 11.15
CA ASP A 24 13.54 10.38 11.43
C ASP A 24 12.42 9.58 12.10
N ALA A 25 11.70 10.18 13.05
CA ALA A 25 10.55 9.56 13.71
C ALA A 25 9.43 9.25 12.71
N VAL A 26 9.08 10.22 11.86
CA VAL A 26 8.09 10.07 10.78
C VAL A 26 8.50 8.97 9.81
N ALA A 27 9.75 8.96 9.35
CA ALA A 27 10.26 7.93 8.45
C ALA A 27 10.19 6.53 9.09
N ALA A 28 10.51 6.41 10.38
CA ALA A 28 10.40 5.16 11.12
C ALA A 28 8.94 4.68 11.23
N GLU A 29 7.98 5.58 11.45
CA GLU A 29 6.55 5.22 11.50
C GLU A 29 6.00 4.79 10.14
N ILE A 30 6.41 5.44 9.05
CA ILE A 30 6.06 5.01 7.69
C ILE A 30 6.66 3.63 7.40
N PHE A 31 7.90 3.37 7.82
CA PHE A 31 8.48 2.05 7.66
C PHE A 31 7.73 0.97 8.44
N LYS A 32 7.27 1.28 9.67
CA LYS A 32 6.39 0.39 10.44
C LYS A 32 5.09 0.12 9.69
N LEU A 33 4.45 1.14 9.09
CA LEU A 33 3.27 0.95 8.25
C LEU A 33 3.54 -0.03 7.10
N LEU A 34 4.63 0.15 6.36
CA LEU A 34 4.98 -0.73 5.24
C LEU A 34 5.20 -2.18 5.69
N LEU A 35 5.87 -2.38 6.84
CA LEU A 35 6.04 -3.71 7.43
C LEU A 35 4.70 -4.33 7.80
N VAL A 36 3.82 -3.57 8.46
CA VAL A 36 2.48 -4.02 8.85
C VAL A 36 1.65 -4.40 7.63
N LEU A 37 1.66 -3.58 6.57
CA LEU A 37 0.96 -3.91 5.32
C LEU A 37 1.49 -5.20 4.70
N THR A 38 2.81 -5.38 4.69
CA THR A 38 3.47 -6.57 4.11
C THR A 38 3.22 -7.82 4.95
N ASP A 39 3.30 -7.73 6.28
CA ASP A 39 3.01 -8.81 7.23
C ASP A 39 1.54 -9.27 7.14
N HIS A 40 0.64 -8.38 6.69
CA HIS A 40 -0.77 -8.68 6.44
C HIS A 40 -1.11 -8.95 4.97
N HIS A 41 -0.09 -9.20 4.14
CA HIS A 41 -0.22 -9.64 2.75
C HIS A 41 -0.85 -8.62 1.78
N TYR A 42 -0.79 -7.32 2.08
CA TYR A 42 -1.14 -6.29 1.10
C TYR A 42 -0.03 -6.14 0.04
N HIS A 43 -0.43 -5.88 -1.20
CA HIS A 43 0.50 -5.66 -2.30
C HIS A 43 0.70 -4.17 -2.56
N VAL A 44 1.83 -3.65 -2.10
CA VAL A 44 2.09 -2.22 -1.96
C VAL A 44 3.18 -1.75 -2.92
N ASP A 45 2.89 -0.68 -3.67
CA ASP A 45 3.91 0.16 -4.27
C ASP A 45 4.14 1.42 -3.41
N VAL A 46 5.37 1.91 -3.41
CA VAL A 46 5.73 3.16 -2.72
C VAL A 46 6.32 4.12 -3.73
N VAL A 47 5.75 5.32 -3.83
CA VAL A 47 6.19 6.36 -4.78
C VAL A 47 6.38 7.69 -4.07
N SER A 48 7.22 8.57 -4.62
CA SER A 48 7.28 9.97 -4.20
C SER A 48 6.09 10.76 -4.75
N ASP A 49 5.84 11.92 -4.14
CA ASP A 49 4.84 12.89 -4.63
C ASP A 49 5.04 13.25 -6.11
N SER A 50 6.29 13.46 -6.54
CA SER A 50 6.64 13.76 -7.93
C SER A 50 6.31 12.66 -8.95
N ILE A 51 6.21 11.41 -8.50
CA ILE A 51 5.77 10.29 -9.33
C ILE A 51 4.25 10.16 -9.26
N PHE A 52 3.66 10.29 -8.07
CA PHE A 52 2.21 10.29 -7.87
C PHE A 52 1.51 11.30 -8.78
N THR A 53 2.07 12.49 -8.96
CA THR A 53 1.48 13.56 -9.78
C THR A 53 1.34 13.24 -11.27
N LYS A 54 1.91 12.13 -11.74
CA LYS A 54 1.76 11.62 -13.11
C LYS A 54 0.54 10.73 -13.30
N GLY A 55 -0.09 10.30 -12.21
CA GLY A 55 -1.26 9.44 -12.25
C GLY A 55 -2.58 10.21 -12.34
N ILE A 56 -3.66 9.46 -12.58
CA ILE A 56 -5.01 10.00 -12.73
C ILE A 56 -6.03 9.12 -12.03
N TRP A 57 -7.11 9.73 -11.55
CA TRP A 57 -8.29 8.99 -11.12
C TRP A 57 -9.19 8.70 -12.31
N LYS A 58 -9.62 7.44 -12.42
CA LYS A 58 -10.60 6.99 -13.41
C LYS A 58 -11.42 5.86 -12.81
N ASP A 59 -12.74 5.94 -12.96
CA ASP A 59 -13.67 4.86 -12.55
C ASP A 59 -13.40 4.32 -11.14
N GLN A 60 -13.19 5.21 -10.17
CA GLN A 60 -12.91 4.80 -8.78
C GLN A 60 -11.62 3.96 -8.64
N GLN A 61 -10.62 4.22 -9.48
CA GLN A 61 -9.28 3.65 -9.36
C GLN A 61 -8.24 4.72 -9.69
N PHE A 62 -7.07 4.62 -9.08
CA PHE A 62 -5.92 5.46 -9.42
C PHE A 62 -5.04 4.73 -10.43
N ILE A 63 -4.75 5.36 -11.55
CA ILE A 63 -3.93 4.80 -12.62
C ILE A 63 -2.60 5.55 -12.65
N LEU A 64 -1.49 4.82 -12.55
CA LEU A 64 -0.15 5.36 -12.69
C LEU A 64 0.65 4.43 -13.61
N ASP A 65 1.10 4.98 -14.74
CA ASP A 65 1.68 4.23 -15.85
C ASP A 65 0.77 3.08 -16.31
N GLN A 66 1.19 1.81 -16.12
CA GLN A 66 0.41 0.61 -16.49
C GLN A 66 -0.27 -0.03 -15.27
N ASN A 67 -0.10 0.53 -14.09
CA ASN A 67 -0.62 -0.01 -12.84
C ASN A 67 -1.93 0.67 -12.44
N VAL A 68 -2.80 -0.11 -11.81
CA VAL A 68 -4.12 0.32 -11.34
C VAL A 68 -4.21 0.03 -9.85
N TYR A 69 -4.51 1.06 -9.07
CA TYR A 69 -4.59 1.02 -7.62
C TYR A 69 -6.01 1.30 -7.17
N GLU A 70 -6.50 0.44 -6.29
CA GLU A 70 -7.86 0.51 -5.70
C GLU A 70 -7.90 1.46 -4.49
N ALA A 71 -6.73 1.76 -3.91
CA ALA A 71 -6.60 2.71 -2.82
C ALA A 71 -5.22 3.37 -2.83
N VAL A 72 -5.18 4.62 -2.35
CA VAL A 72 -3.94 5.38 -2.17
C VAL A 72 -3.83 5.85 -0.74
N ILE A 73 -2.70 5.61 -0.09
CA ILE A 73 -2.41 6.03 1.27
C ILE A 73 -1.42 7.19 1.26
N PHE A 74 -1.75 8.24 1.99
CA PHE A 74 -0.95 9.41 2.24
C PHE A 74 -0.59 9.47 3.73
N PRO A 75 0.50 8.80 4.17
CA PRO A 75 0.97 8.92 5.54
C PRO A 75 1.66 10.27 5.72
N TYR A 76 1.39 10.97 6.84
CA TYR A 76 2.03 12.25 7.17
C TYR A 76 2.01 13.29 6.05
N ALA A 77 0.86 13.46 5.40
CA ALA A 77 0.69 14.40 4.31
C ALA A 77 0.54 15.87 4.75
N GLU A 78 1.20 16.28 5.85
CA GLU A 78 1.14 17.64 6.40
C GLU A 78 1.42 18.71 5.34
N ILE A 79 2.34 18.41 4.42
CA ILE A 79 2.65 19.22 3.25
C ILE A 79 2.39 18.42 1.98
N LEU A 80 1.56 18.97 1.11
CA LEU A 80 1.27 18.42 -0.22
C LEU A 80 1.72 19.39 -1.31
N SER A 81 2.15 18.85 -2.45
CA SER A 81 2.26 19.70 -3.65
C SER A 81 0.86 20.09 -4.14
N GLU A 82 0.76 21.22 -4.84
CA GLU A 82 -0.49 21.67 -5.45
C GLU A 82 -1.04 20.63 -6.45
N ALA A 83 -0.16 20.03 -7.25
CA ALA A 83 -0.52 18.99 -8.20
C ALA A 83 -1.10 17.75 -7.49
N ALA A 84 -0.49 17.31 -6.37
CA ALA A 84 -1.01 16.21 -5.58
C ALA A 84 -2.38 16.57 -4.97
N ALA A 85 -2.54 17.77 -4.43
CA ALA A 85 -3.81 18.24 -3.88
C ALA A 85 -4.93 18.28 -4.94
N ILE A 86 -4.65 18.69 -6.18
CA ILE A 86 -5.62 18.68 -7.29
C ILE A 86 -6.04 17.26 -7.64
N ILE A 87 -5.06 16.35 -7.80
CA ILE A 87 -5.34 14.94 -8.09
C ILE A 87 -6.20 14.35 -6.96
N GLN A 88 -5.91 14.71 -5.72
CA GLN A 88 -6.64 14.26 -4.55
C GLN A 88 -8.11 14.68 -4.53
N GLN A 89 -8.40 15.93 -4.88
CA GLN A 89 -9.78 16.43 -4.95
C GLN A 89 -10.64 15.64 -5.95
N ASN A 90 -10.03 15.13 -7.03
CA ASN A 90 -10.73 14.33 -8.04
C ASN A 90 -10.99 12.88 -7.59
N GLY A 91 -10.32 12.40 -6.54
CA GLY A 91 -10.42 11.03 -6.02
C GLY A 91 -11.18 10.90 -4.69
N ALA A 92 -12.04 11.87 -4.36
CA ALA A 92 -12.71 11.95 -3.07
C ALA A 92 -13.36 10.61 -2.64
N GLY A 93 -12.91 10.06 -1.51
CA GLY A 93 -13.38 8.78 -0.93
C GLY A 93 -12.44 7.58 -1.14
N GLN A 94 -11.37 7.72 -1.93
CA GLN A 94 -10.44 6.61 -2.22
C GLN A 94 -9.03 6.81 -1.69
N THR A 95 -8.72 8.04 -1.31
CA THR A 95 -7.48 8.36 -0.62
C THR A 95 -7.65 8.23 0.88
N LEU A 96 -6.69 7.55 1.49
CA LEU A 96 -6.59 7.34 2.92
C LEU A 96 -5.46 8.21 3.46
N TYR A 97 -5.80 9.20 4.28
CA TYR A 97 -4.80 10.01 4.96
C TYR A 97 -4.52 9.39 6.33
N ALA A 98 -3.25 9.06 6.57
CA ALA A 98 -2.81 8.38 7.77
C ALA A 98 -1.86 9.26 8.60
N PHE A 99 -1.92 9.08 9.91
CA PHE A 99 -1.08 9.70 10.95
C PHE A 99 -1.28 11.20 11.17
N ASN A 100 -1.42 12.01 10.12
CA ASN A 100 -1.66 13.45 10.23
C ASN A 100 -2.55 13.97 9.08
N GLU A 101 -3.17 15.13 9.31
CA GLU A 101 -3.94 15.86 8.30
C GLU A 101 -3.03 16.70 7.39
N PRO A 102 -3.34 16.84 6.09
CA PRO A 102 -2.73 17.87 5.28
C PRO A 102 -3.04 19.25 5.81
N HIS A 103 -2.00 20.02 6.09
CA HIS A 103 -2.12 21.34 6.68
C HIS A 103 -1.72 22.45 5.71
N LYS A 104 -0.83 22.19 4.74
CA LYS A 104 -0.28 23.24 3.85
C LYS A 104 0.02 22.71 2.43
N LEU A 105 -0.09 23.60 1.44
CA LEU A 105 0.58 23.39 0.16
C LEU A 105 2.06 23.75 0.31
N ALA A 106 2.94 23.01 -0.38
CA ALA A 106 4.40 23.23 -0.33
C ALA A 106 4.80 24.71 -0.56
N ASN A 107 4.03 25.46 -1.37
CA ASN A 107 4.29 26.86 -1.69
C ASN A 107 3.07 27.79 -1.44
N GLY A 108 2.11 27.44 -0.58
CA GLY A 108 0.83 28.15 -0.55
C GLY A 108 0.02 28.08 0.75
N PRO A 109 -1.17 28.69 0.75
CA PRO A 109 -2.08 28.67 1.90
C PRO A 109 -2.63 27.26 2.15
N SER A 110 -3.19 27.07 3.36
CA SER A 110 -3.83 25.82 3.77
C SER A 110 -5.02 25.49 2.86
N VAL A 111 -5.11 24.24 2.42
CA VAL A 111 -6.26 23.73 1.65
C VAL A 111 -7.07 22.83 2.56
N ALA A 112 -8.33 23.22 2.82
CA ALA A 112 -9.29 22.34 3.46
C ALA A 112 -9.69 21.26 2.45
N LEU A 113 -9.03 20.11 2.52
CA LEU A 113 -9.45 18.94 1.76
C LEU A 113 -10.62 18.27 2.52
N PRO A 114 -11.66 17.79 1.82
CA PRO A 114 -12.77 17.07 2.44
C PRO A 114 -12.30 15.66 2.83
N ILE A 115 -11.49 15.58 3.89
CA ILE A 115 -10.82 14.37 4.30
C ILE A 115 -11.54 13.76 5.49
N ASP A 116 -11.77 12.46 5.39
CA ASP A 116 -12.16 11.64 6.53
C ASP A 116 -10.88 11.18 7.25
N HIS A 117 -10.42 11.99 8.21
CA HIS A 117 -9.25 11.69 9.02
C HIS A 117 -9.60 10.70 10.10
N ARG A 118 -8.94 9.54 10.10
CA ARG A 118 -9.30 8.52 11.08
C ARG A 118 -8.11 7.79 11.74
N ALA A 119 -6.90 7.70 11.14
CA ALA A 119 -5.89 6.70 11.55
C ALA A 119 -4.71 7.38 12.22
N LYS A 120 -4.49 7.02 13.48
CA LYS A 120 -3.41 7.51 14.33
C LYS A 120 -2.20 6.57 14.34
N ASN A 121 -2.37 5.35 13.87
CA ASN A 121 -1.35 4.30 13.88
C ASN A 121 -1.58 3.31 12.70
N ALA A 122 -0.65 2.39 12.49
CA ALA A 122 -0.67 1.45 11.36
C ALA A 122 -1.81 0.43 11.48
N GLU A 123 -2.20 0.07 12.69
CA GLU A 123 -3.28 -0.85 13.01
C GLU A 123 -4.66 -0.27 12.64
N GLU A 124 -4.86 1.03 12.85
CA GLU A 124 -6.05 1.74 12.40
C GLU A 124 -6.11 1.81 10.86
N VAL A 125 -4.98 2.01 10.18
CA VAL A 125 -4.92 1.91 8.71
C VAL A 125 -5.33 0.52 8.24
N LEU A 126 -4.80 -0.55 8.86
CA LEU A 126 -5.19 -1.93 8.53
C LEU A 126 -6.69 -2.16 8.67
N SER A 127 -7.30 -1.62 9.72
CA SER A 127 -8.73 -1.79 9.98
C SER A 127 -9.59 -1.22 8.84
N TRP A 128 -9.17 -0.13 8.20
CA TRP A 128 -9.88 0.39 7.02
C TRP A 128 -9.71 -0.47 5.79
N LEU A 129 -8.50 -0.99 5.60
CA LEU A 129 -8.19 -1.81 4.44
C LEU A 129 -8.95 -3.14 4.50
N GLN A 130 -9.28 -3.64 5.70
CA GLN A 130 -10.14 -4.82 5.88
C GLN A 130 -11.55 -4.63 5.31
N GLU A 131 -12.07 -3.40 5.25
CA GLU A 131 -13.36 -3.09 4.61
C GLU A 131 -13.28 -3.18 3.07
N LYS A 132 -12.08 -3.33 2.50
CA LYS A 132 -11.79 -3.37 1.06
C LYS A 132 -11.13 -4.70 0.67
N PRO A 133 -11.88 -5.82 0.65
CA PRO A 133 -11.30 -7.15 0.44
C PRO A 133 -10.53 -7.31 -0.88
N ARG A 134 -10.86 -6.52 -1.91
CA ARG A 134 -10.12 -6.51 -3.19
C ARG A 134 -8.65 -6.10 -3.05
N LEU A 135 -8.28 -5.38 -1.98
CA LEU A 135 -6.89 -4.99 -1.68
C LEU A 135 -6.01 -6.15 -1.22
N ARG A 136 -6.61 -7.29 -0.86
CA ARG A 136 -5.90 -8.49 -0.44
C ARG A 136 -6.41 -9.71 -1.23
N PRO A 137 -6.05 -9.83 -2.52
CA PRO A 137 -6.53 -10.92 -3.38
C PRO A 137 -5.92 -12.29 -3.05
N VAL A 138 -4.88 -12.32 -2.20
CA VAL A 138 -4.24 -13.55 -1.75
C VAL A 138 -4.36 -13.68 -0.23
N ILE A 139 -4.87 -14.82 0.21
CA ILE A 139 -4.79 -15.26 1.59
C ILE A 139 -3.62 -16.23 1.65
N ALA A 140 -2.70 -16.00 2.59
CA ALA A 140 -1.51 -16.83 2.78
C ALA A 140 -1.29 -17.05 4.28
N PRO A 141 -0.48 -18.06 4.66
CA PRO A 141 -0.18 -18.33 6.05
C PRO A 141 0.51 -17.16 6.75
N ASP A 142 0.27 -17.05 8.06
CA ASP A 142 1.03 -16.14 8.92
C ASP A 142 2.52 -16.41 8.84
N HIS A 143 3.34 -15.43 9.26
CA HIS A 143 4.80 -15.50 9.22
C HIS A 143 5.39 -15.64 7.81
N SER A 144 4.61 -15.33 6.77
CA SER A 144 5.07 -15.23 5.40
C SER A 144 4.97 -13.79 4.88
N TRP A 145 5.86 -13.45 3.96
CA TRP A 145 5.69 -12.32 3.05
C TRP A 145 5.39 -12.88 1.68
N ILE A 146 4.50 -12.19 0.96
CA ILE A 146 4.06 -12.66 -0.35
C ILE A 146 4.23 -11.62 -1.44
N SER A 147 4.41 -12.09 -2.67
CA SER A 147 4.20 -11.29 -3.87
C SER A 147 3.34 -12.04 -4.86
N LEU A 148 2.52 -11.29 -5.60
CA LEU A 148 1.64 -11.82 -6.64
C LEU A 148 2.21 -11.40 -7.99
N THR A 149 2.38 -12.32 -8.94
CA THR A 149 2.72 -11.99 -10.32
C THR A 149 1.66 -12.56 -11.23
N ARG A 150 0.95 -11.68 -11.96
CA ARG A 150 -0.05 -12.07 -12.95
C ARG A 150 0.61 -12.20 -14.32
N MET A 151 0.39 -13.33 -14.98
CA MET A 151 0.82 -13.61 -16.36
C MET A 151 -0.40 -14.06 -17.17
N PRO A 152 -0.36 -14.00 -18.52
CA PRO A 152 -1.52 -14.34 -19.35
C PRO A 152 -2.16 -15.71 -19.08
N GLU A 153 -1.35 -16.72 -18.72
CA GLU A 153 -1.83 -18.10 -18.54
C GLU A 153 -1.79 -18.58 -17.09
N GLN A 154 -1.19 -17.81 -16.19
CA GLN A 154 -0.96 -18.22 -14.82
C GLN A 154 -0.80 -17.03 -13.87
N THR A 155 -1.13 -17.29 -12.62
CA THR A 155 -0.81 -16.41 -11.51
C THR A 155 0.19 -17.11 -10.60
N ILE A 156 1.29 -16.42 -10.29
CA ILE A 156 2.36 -16.94 -9.43
C ILE A 156 2.31 -16.20 -8.11
N VAL A 157 2.10 -16.94 -7.02
CA VAL A 157 2.28 -16.44 -5.66
C VAL A 157 3.65 -16.88 -5.17
N THR A 158 4.53 -15.93 -4.87
CA THR A 158 5.82 -16.22 -4.23
C THR A 158 5.69 -15.95 -2.75
N LEU A 159 6.20 -16.85 -1.91
CA LEU A 159 6.20 -16.71 -0.46
C LEU A 159 7.62 -16.82 0.08
N ALA A 160 7.92 -16.06 1.11
CA ALA A 160 9.16 -16.16 1.87
C ALA A 160 8.85 -16.00 3.36
N PRO A 161 9.69 -16.49 4.28
CA PRO A 161 9.50 -16.20 5.70
C PRO A 161 9.56 -14.70 5.95
N SER A 162 8.62 -14.16 6.73
CA SER A 162 8.53 -12.72 6.98
C SER A 162 9.73 -12.20 7.79
N ARG A 163 10.36 -13.06 8.60
CA ARG A 163 11.55 -12.75 9.39
C ARG A 163 12.54 -13.91 9.40
N ARG A 164 13.79 -13.61 9.74
CA ARG A 164 14.83 -14.64 9.88
C ARG A 164 14.44 -15.64 10.98
N GLY A 165 14.55 -16.93 10.64
CA GLY A 165 14.20 -18.03 11.54
C GLY A 165 12.71 -18.36 11.59
N TYR A 166 11.85 -17.59 10.90
CA TYR A 166 10.44 -17.91 10.79
C TYR A 166 10.22 -19.00 9.75
N HIS A 167 9.10 -19.68 9.89
CA HIS A 167 8.63 -20.72 8.99
C HIS A 167 7.15 -20.45 8.73
N TYR A 168 6.68 -20.83 7.56
CA TYR A 168 5.27 -20.71 7.19
C TYR A 168 4.74 -22.06 6.70
N GLU A 169 3.48 -22.35 7.03
CA GLU A 169 2.77 -23.57 6.64
C GLU A 169 1.27 -23.30 6.63
N GLY A 170 0.54 -23.95 5.71
CA GLY A 170 -0.91 -23.81 5.63
C GLY A 170 -1.40 -23.57 4.21
N GLU A 171 -2.61 -23.03 4.13
CA GLU A 171 -3.31 -22.80 2.86
C GLU A 171 -2.97 -21.44 2.25
N ILE A 172 -2.87 -21.42 0.93
CA ILE A 172 -2.81 -20.22 0.11
C ILE A 172 -4.04 -20.21 -0.78
N VAL A 173 -4.81 -19.13 -0.72
CA VAL A 173 -6.03 -18.94 -1.51
C VAL A 173 -5.86 -17.74 -2.43
N TRP A 174 -6.18 -17.92 -3.70
CA TRP A 174 -6.28 -16.87 -4.70
C TRP A 174 -7.55 -17.06 -5.52
N GLY A 175 -8.50 -16.12 -5.41
CA GLY A 175 -9.84 -16.27 -6.00
C GLY A 175 -10.57 -17.48 -5.41
N ASP A 176 -10.98 -18.40 -6.26
CA ASP A 176 -11.63 -19.66 -5.92
C ASP A 176 -10.65 -20.84 -5.79
N LYS A 177 -9.35 -20.61 -6.00
CA LYS A 177 -8.31 -21.64 -6.00
C LYS A 177 -7.56 -21.65 -4.68
N ALA A 178 -7.23 -22.85 -4.21
CA ALA A 178 -6.44 -23.06 -3.00
C ALA A 178 -5.29 -24.04 -3.25
N ALA A 179 -4.20 -23.87 -2.52
CA ALA A 179 -3.06 -24.78 -2.47
C ALA A 179 -2.52 -24.88 -1.05
N THR A 180 -1.97 -26.03 -0.68
CA THR A 180 -1.37 -26.23 0.65
C THR A 180 0.15 -26.22 0.55
N ILE A 181 0.80 -25.48 1.44
CA ILE A 181 2.24 -25.51 1.64
C ILE A 181 2.58 -26.23 2.93
N SER A 182 3.41 -27.26 2.82
CA SER A 182 4.10 -27.86 3.96
C SER A 182 5.14 -26.90 4.53
N ARG A 183 5.40 -27.00 5.84
CA ARG A 183 6.37 -26.16 6.56
C ARG A 183 7.63 -25.82 5.76
N CYS A 184 7.77 -24.53 5.46
CA CYS A 184 8.88 -24.01 4.67
C CYS A 184 9.59 -22.87 5.40
N ALA A 185 10.92 -22.90 5.38
CA ALA A 185 11.80 -21.85 5.93
C ALA A 185 12.51 -21.04 4.83
N ASN A 186 12.20 -21.31 3.56
CA ASN A 186 12.84 -20.74 2.39
C ASN A 186 11.80 -20.09 1.47
N LEU A 187 12.26 -19.50 0.37
CA LEU A 187 11.35 -19.03 -0.67
C LEU A 187 10.62 -20.21 -1.34
N SER A 188 9.31 -20.08 -1.54
CA SER A 188 8.49 -21.02 -2.30
C SER A 188 7.64 -20.28 -3.34
N ARG A 189 7.13 -21.02 -4.31
CA ARG A 189 6.25 -20.51 -5.37
C ARG A 189 5.08 -21.46 -5.56
N VAL A 190 3.89 -20.88 -5.66
CA VAL A 190 2.66 -21.59 -6.02
C VAL A 190 2.14 -20.98 -7.32
N ASN A 191 1.93 -21.84 -8.31
CA ASN A 191 1.40 -21.44 -9.61
C ASN A 191 -0.06 -21.87 -9.68
N PHE A 192 -0.94 -20.89 -9.90
CA PHE A 192 -2.35 -21.11 -10.16
C PHE A 192 -2.58 -20.95 -11.67
N SER A 193 -2.98 -22.03 -12.33
CA SER A 193 -3.30 -22.05 -13.77
C SER A 193 -4.70 -21.47 -14.01
N GLY A 194 -4.84 -20.60 -15.02
CA GLY A 194 -6.10 -20.00 -15.46
C GLY A 194 -6.28 -18.54 -15.02
N GLY A 195 -6.54 -17.67 -15.99
CA GLY A 195 -6.86 -16.25 -15.79
C GLY A 195 -8.28 -16.03 -15.31
N GLU A 196 -8.48 -14.91 -14.60
CA GLU A 196 -9.79 -14.26 -14.47
C GLU A 196 -10.30 -13.78 -15.83
#